data_AF-A0A974SE68-F1
#
_entry.id   AF-A0A974SE68-F1
#
_cell.length_a   1.000
_cell.length_b   1.000
_cell.length_c   1.000
_cell.angle_alpha   90.00
_cell.angle_beta   90.00
_cell.angle_gamma   90.00
#
_symmetry.space_group_name_H-M   'P 1'
#
loop_
_entity.id
_entity.type
_entity.pdbx_description
1 polymer ?
#
loop_
_entity_poly.entity_id
_entity_poly.type
_entity_poly.pdbx_seq_one_letter_code
_entity_poly.pdbx_strand_id
1 'polypeptide(L)'
;MGKVPLIGSVTLRSLLELLRREGFQADLFSFPAGESSKTRETKALLEDQLLSHAYGRDCCIIAVGGGAVTDLAGFVAGTFGRECLL
;
A
#
# COMPACT_ATOMS: atom_id res chain seq x y z
N MET A 1 -6.83 -11.04 13.00
CA MET A 1 -5.77 -10.66 12.04
C MET A 1 -6.04 -9.26 11.53
N GLY A 2 -4.98 -8.51 11.22
CA GLY A 2 -5.08 -7.12 10.75
C GLY A 2 -5.31 -6.99 9.24
N LYS A 3 -5.49 -5.75 8.79
CA LYS A 3 -5.58 -5.38 7.37
C LYS A 3 -4.19 -4.97 6.87
N VAL A 4 -3.77 -5.50 5.73
CA VAL A 4 -2.41 -5.35 5.20
C VAL A 4 -2.44 -4.93 3.72
N PRO A 5 -2.47 -3.63 3.40
CA PRO A 5 -2.38 -3.20 2.01
C PRO A 5 -0.94 -3.38 1.51
N LEU A 6 -0.79 -4.09 0.39
CA LEU A 6 0.48 -4.24 -0.32
C LEU A 6 0.61 -3.14 -1.36
N ILE A 7 1.67 -2.33 -1.32
CA ILE A 7 1.96 -1.31 -2.33
C ILE A 7 3.18 -1.75 -3.13
N GLY A 8 3.01 -1.98 -4.43
CA GLY A 8 4.11 -2.40 -5.29
C GLY A 8 3.68 -3.01 -6.62
N SER A 9 4.55 -3.85 -7.20
CA SER A 9 4.31 -4.46 -8.51
C SER A 9 3.32 -5.62 -8.44
N VAL A 10 2.62 -5.88 -9.56
CA VAL A 10 1.76 -7.06 -9.77
C VAL A 10 2.48 -8.39 -9.59
N THR A 11 3.82 -8.40 -9.62
CA THR A 11 4.65 -9.58 -9.37
C THR A 11 4.61 -10.05 -7.90
N LEU A 12 4.06 -9.25 -6.98
CA LEU A 12 3.92 -9.60 -5.55
C LEU A 12 2.77 -10.57 -5.25
N ARG A 13 2.21 -11.22 -6.26
CA ARG A 13 1.07 -12.13 -6.12
C ARG A 13 1.31 -13.25 -5.11
N SER A 14 2.51 -13.84 -5.09
CA SER A 14 2.83 -14.92 -4.13
C SER A 14 2.81 -14.44 -2.68
N LEU A 15 3.22 -13.19 -2.42
CA LEU A 15 3.16 -12.59 -1.09
C LEU A 15 1.71 -12.28 -0.69
N LEU A 16 0.92 -11.75 -1.62
CA LEU A 16 -0.51 -11.53 -1.43
C LEU A 16 -1.25 -12.83 -1.05
N GLU A 17 -0.98 -13.90 -1.79
CA GLU A 17 -1.55 -15.22 -1.54
C GLU A 17 -1.12 -15.79 -0.18
N LEU A 18 0.16 -15.64 0.18
CA LEU A 18 0.68 -16.04 1.49
C LEU A 18 -0.06 -15.31 2.63
N LEU A 19 -0.15 -13.98 2.56
CA LEU A 19 -0.83 -13.18 3.58
C LEU A 19 -2.30 -13.57 3.72
N ARG A 20 -3.00 -13.77 2.60
CA ARG A 20 -4.40 -14.24 2.60
C ARG A 20 -4.53 -15.63 3.19
N ARG A 21 -3.59 -16.55 2.89
CA ARG A 21 -3.56 -17.91 3.46
C ARG A 21 -3.37 -17.90 4.97
N GLU A 22 -2.55 -16.99 5.48
CA GLU A 22 -2.34 -16.77 6.92
C GLU A 22 -3.49 -15.95 7.58
N GLY A 23 -4.55 -15.64 6.83
CA GLY A 23 -5.78 -15.03 7.35
C GLY A 23 -5.78 -13.50 7.44
N PHE A 24 -4.81 -12.81 6.83
CA PHE A 24 -4.82 -11.35 6.72
C PHE A 24 -5.75 -10.86 5.61
N GLN A 25 -6.37 -9.71 5.83
CA GLN A 25 -7.09 -8.99 4.79
C GLN A 25 -6.10 -8.15 3.99
N ALA A 26 -5.61 -8.71 2.89
CA ALA A 26 -4.59 -8.10 2.05
C ALA A 26 -5.10 -7.85 0.63
N ASP A 27 -4.78 -6.68 0.11
CA ASP A 27 -5.06 -6.23 -1.26
C ASP A 27 -3.80 -5.61 -1.84
N LEU A 28 -3.63 -5.73 -3.17
CA LEU A 28 -2.45 -5.24 -3.89
C LEU A 28 -2.79 -3.97 -4.66
N PHE A 29 -2.08 -2.90 -4.32
CA PHE A 29 -2.17 -1.58 -4.94
C PHE A 29 -0.90 -1.33 -5.75
N SER A 30 -1.07 -0.92 -7.00
CA SER A 30 0.03 -0.70 -7.93
C SER A 30 -0.17 0.61 -8.70
N PHE A 31 0.94 1.24 -9.07
CA PHE A 31 0.98 2.45 -9.88
C PHE A 31 2.17 2.38 -10.84
N PRO A 32 2.22 3.20 -11.91
CA PRO A 32 3.31 3.14 -12.88
C PRO A 32 4.68 3.29 -12.20
N ALA A 33 5.66 2.52 -12.61
CA ALA A 33 6.99 2.57 -11.99
C ALA A 33 7.74 3.85 -12.36
N GLY A 34 8.61 4.32 -11.45
CA GLY A 34 9.55 5.42 -11.69
C GLY A 34 9.25 6.68 -10.90
N GLU A 35 10.24 7.58 -10.84
CA GLU A 35 10.16 8.84 -10.09
C GLU A 35 9.08 9.77 -10.64
N SER A 36 8.74 9.67 -11.93
CA SER A 36 7.66 10.44 -12.55
C SER A 36 6.29 10.14 -11.95
N SER A 37 6.12 8.98 -11.31
CA SER A 37 4.89 8.62 -10.61
C SER A 37 4.85 9.11 -9.17
N LYS A 38 5.95 9.68 -8.64
CA LYS A 38 6.03 10.22 -7.29
C LYS A 38 5.40 11.60 -7.21
N THR A 39 4.09 11.61 -7.41
CA THR A 39 3.28 12.82 -7.48
C THR A 39 2.21 12.81 -6.39
N ARG A 40 1.62 13.99 -6.14
CA ARG A 40 0.51 14.11 -5.18
C ARG A 40 -0.73 13.37 -5.68
N GLU A 41 -0.91 13.32 -6.99
CA GLU A 41 -2.00 12.64 -7.66
C GLU A 41 -1.91 11.12 -7.44
N THR A 42 -0.72 10.53 -7.58
CA THR A 42 -0.51 9.10 -7.27
C THR A 42 -0.74 8.80 -5.80
N LYS A 43 -0.28 9.69 -4.90
CA LYS A 43 -0.57 9.56 -3.46
C LYS A 43 -2.07 9.58 -3.19
N ALA A 44 -2.79 10.56 -3.72
CA ALA A 44 -4.24 10.69 -3.52
C ALA A 44 -4.97 9.46 -4.04
N LEU A 45 -4.59 8.95 -5.23
CA LEU A 45 -5.13 7.71 -5.77
C LEU A 45 -4.94 6.52 -4.82
N LEU A 46 -3.75 6.37 -4.23
CA LEU A 46 -3.49 5.31 -3.26
C LEU A 46 -4.37 5.45 -2.01
N GLU A 47 -4.52 6.66 -1.47
CA GLU A 47 -5.36 6.92 -0.31
C GLU A 47 -6.84 6.63 -0.60
N ASP A 48 -7.34 7.05 -1.75
CA ASP A 48 -8.71 6.77 -2.20
C ASP A 48 -8.94 5.27 -2.35
N GLN A 49 -7.95 4.55 -2.88
CA GLN A 49 -7.99 3.09 -2.97
C GLN A 49 -8.03 2.43 -1.58
N LEU A 50 -7.21 2.88 -0.63
CA LEU A 50 -7.24 2.38 0.75
C LEU A 50 -8.61 2.60 1.41
N LEU A 51 -9.18 3.81 1.26
CA LEU A 51 -10.51 4.12 1.79
C LEU A 51 -11.60 3.26 1.16
N SER A 52 -11.56 3.05 -0.15
CA SER A 52 -12.56 2.23 -0.87
C SER A 52 -12.53 0.75 -0.45
N HIS A 53 -11.38 0.24 0.02
CA HIS A 53 -11.23 -1.11 0.57
C HIS A 53 -11.42 -1.15 2.09
N ALA A 54 -11.92 -0.06 2.68
CA ALA A 54 -12.16 0.11 4.11
C ALA A 54 -10.90 -0.11 4.97
N TYR A 55 -9.71 0.20 4.46
CA TYR A 55 -8.52 0.28 5.31
C TYR A 55 -8.65 1.47 6.26
N GLY A 56 -8.19 1.26 7.50
CA GLY A 56 -8.15 2.28 8.54
C GLY A 56 -6.72 2.51 9.03
N ARG A 57 -6.57 3.36 10.04
CA ARG A 57 -5.26 3.66 10.66
C ARG A 57 -4.59 2.46 11.33
N ASP A 58 -5.35 1.41 11.60
CA ASP A 58 -4.93 0.14 12.18
C ASP A 58 -4.31 -0.81 11.15
N CYS A 59 -4.19 -0.40 9.89
CA CYS A 59 -3.52 -1.18 8.86
C CYS A 59 -1.98 -1.15 8.97
N CYS A 60 -1.36 -2.17 8.39
CA CYS A 60 0.09 -2.26 8.21
C CYS A 60 0.38 -2.31 6.71
N ILE A 61 0.89 -1.21 6.15
CA ILE A 61 1.28 -1.11 4.76
C ILE A 61 2.54 -1.93 4.54
N ILE A 62 2.57 -2.81 3.54
CA ILE A 62 3.79 -3.47 3.10
C ILE A 62 4.17 -2.93 1.74
N ALA A 63 5.27 -2.20 1.66
CA ALA A 63 5.79 -1.64 0.41
C ALA A 63 6.93 -2.49 -0.15
N VAL A 64 6.79 -2.96 -1.40
CA VAL A 64 7.85 -3.72 -2.08
C VAL A 64 8.08 -3.15 -3.48
N GLY A 65 9.22 -2.52 -3.66
CA GLY A 65 9.64 -1.89 -4.90
C GLY A 65 10.91 -1.06 -4.73
N GLY A 66 11.21 -0.21 -5.71
CA GLY A 66 12.31 0.77 -5.62
C GLY A 66 11.92 2.02 -4.81
N GLY A 67 12.82 3.01 -4.79
CA GLY A 67 12.66 4.24 -3.97
C GLY A 67 11.33 4.96 -4.16
N ALA A 68 10.85 5.11 -5.40
CA ALA A 68 9.55 5.74 -5.66
C ALA A 68 8.37 5.02 -4.98
N VAL A 69 8.42 3.68 -4.88
CA VAL A 69 7.39 2.87 -4.21
C VAL A 69 7.43 3.08 -2.70
N THR A 70 8.62 2.97 -2.10
CA THR A 70 8.78 3.10 -0.65
C THR A 70 8.56 4.53 -0.17
N ASP A 71 8.92 5.54 -0.97
CA ASP A 71 8.72 6.94 -0.62
C ASP A 71 7.24 7.31 -0.64
N LEU A 72 6.50 6.91 -1.67
CA LEU A 72 5.05 7.12 -1.72
C LEU A 72 4.35 6.34 -0.62
N ALA A 73 4.72 5.07 -0.40
CA ALA A 73 4.14 4.27 0.66
C ALA A 73 4.41 4.86 2.05
N GLY A 74 5.63 5.37 2.31
CA GLY A 74 5.96 6.07 3.55
C GLY A 74 5.21 7.38 3.72
N PHE A 75 5.00 8.13 2.63
CA PHE A 75 4.20 9.34 2.69
C PHE A 75 2.71 9.04 2.96
N VAL A 76 2.16 8.01 2.31
CA VAL A 76 0.82 7.51 2.61
C VAL A 76 0.76 7.04 4.06
N ALA A 77 1.72 6.22 4.52
CA ALA A 77 1.73 5.68 5.87
C ALA A 77 1.73 6.76 6.96
N GLY A 78 2.52 7.82 6.77
CA GLY A 78 2.61 8.93 7.69
C GLY A 78 1.43 9.90 7.68
N THR A 79 0.50 9.79 6.71
CA THR A 79 -0.64 10.74 6.59
C THR A 79 -2.01 10.06 6.61
N PHE A 80 -2.10 8.82 6.14
CA PHE A 80 -3.34 8.05 6.10
C PHE A 80 -3.86 7.78 7.52
N GLY A 81 -5.06 8.27 7.83
CA GLY A 81 -5.65 8.10 9.16
C GLY A 81 -4.82 8.74 10.29
N ARG A 82 -3.97 9.73 9.97
CA ARG A 82 -2.99 10.43 10.83
C ARG A 82 -1.67 9.68 11.08
N GLU A 83 -1.67 8.36 10.99
CA GLU A 83 -0.49 7.47 10.97
C GLU A 83 -0.98 6.02 10.82
N CYS A 84 -0.29 5.22 10.02
CA CYS A 84 -0.39 3.76 10.02
C CYS A 84 1.01 3.14 9.91
N LEU A 85 1.11 1.84 10.21
CA LEU A 85 2.40 1.14 10.20
C LEU A 85 2.87 0.92 8.76
N LEU A 86 4.19 1.03 8.54
CA LEU A 86 4.88 0.66 7.30
C LEU A 86 5.93 -0.42 7.60
#